data_AF-A0A7Y5A5T7-F1
#
_entry.id   AF-A0A7Y5A5T7-F1
#
_cell.length_a   1.000
_cell.length_b   1.000
_cell.length_c   1.000
_cell.angle_alpha   90.00
_cell.angle_beta   90.00
_cell.angle_gamma   90.00
#
_symmetry.space_group_name_H-M   'P 1'
#
loop_
_entity.id
_entity.type
_entity.pdbx_description
1 polymer ?
#
loop_
_entity_poly.entity_id
_entity_poly.type
_entity_poly.pdbx_seq_one_letter_code
_entity_poly.pdbx_strand_id
1 'polypeptide(L)'
;MGLFIWFTVFLKQKGSSESKKIGVKEEVDRPPKNHANAPWAVKKGGFILSVYKHSLTLSLLLLFLISFVLHWYGSNKDYNQIKMLEGKTTESMFNYLNNSRLWFESFQNWQSEFLSVFAIIFLSIYLREFGSPQSKPVDAPNAETRE
;
A
#
# COMPACT_ATOMS: atom_id res chain seq x y z
N MET A 1 2.46 -3.45 2.43
CA MET A 1 2.56 -3.35 0.96
C MET A 1 2.69 -1.94 0.40
N GLY A 2 1.99 -0.92 0.90
CA GLY A 2 2.21 0.46 0.42
C GLY A 2 3.68 0.92 0.48
N LEU A 3 4.37 0.64 1.60
CA LEU A 3 5.80 0.92 1.75
C LEU A 3 6.68 0.15 0.76
N PHE A 4 6.33 -1.11 0.44
CA PHE A 4 7.05 -1.89 -0.57
C PHE A 4 6.96 -1.20 -1.94
N ILE A 5 5.76 -0.83 -2.37
CA ILE A 5 5.56 -0.11 -3.64
C ILE A 5 6.32 1.22 -3.65
N TRP A 6 6.23 1.99 -2.57
CA TRP A 6 6.95 3.25 -2.46
C TRP A 6 8.47 3.07 -2.49
N PHE A 7 9.01 2.08 -1.77
CA PHE A 7 10.44 1.82 -1.76
C PHE A 7 10.98 1.35 -3.11
N THR A 8 10.21 0.58 -3.90
CA THR A 8 10.64 0.16 -5.24
C THR A 8 10.83 1.32 -6.23
N VAL A 9 10.36 2.53 -5.90
CA VAL A 9 10.66 3.75 -6.67
C VAL A 9 12.15 4.11 -6.58
N PHE A 10 12.76 3.91 -5.40
CA PHE A 10 14.10 4.42 -5.05
C PHE A 10 15.13 3.31 -4.84
N LEU A 11 14.74 2.22 -4.17
CA LEU A 11 15.61 1.10 -3.88
C LEU A 11 15.71 0.20 -5.11
N LYS A 12 16.94 0.00 -5.58
CA LYS A 12 17.25 -0.85 -6.73
C LYS A 12 18.13 -2.01 -6.31
N GLN A 13 17.79 -3.21 -6.76
CA GLN A 13 18.54 -4.44 -6.50
C GLN A 13 18.96 -5.10 -7.82
N LYS A 14 20.27 -5.34 -7.98
CA LYS A 14 20.81 -6.02 -9.16
C LYS A 14 20.30 -7.47 -9.21
N GLY A 15 19.70 -7.85 -10.32
CA GLY A 15 19.22 -9.22 -10.57
C GLY A 15 17.81 -9.52 -10.05
N SER A 16 17.11 -8.56 -9.45
CA SER A 16 15.71 -8.73 -9.03
C SER A 16 14.75 -8.45 -10.20
N SER A 17 13.73 -9.29 -10.36
CA SER A 17 12.60 -9.06 -11.28
C SER A 17 11.65 -7.96 -10.78
N GLU A 18 11.63 -7.73 -9.47
CA GLU A 18 10.70 -6.82 -8.81
C GLU A 18 11.25 -5.39 -8.66
N SER A 19 12.48 -5.16 -9.12
CA SER A 19 13.21 -3.91 -9.02
C SER A 19 13.56 -3.38 -10.40
N LYS A 20 13.57 -2.05 -10.52
CA LYS A 20 14.15 -1.39 -11.70
C LYS A 20 15.63 -1.76 -11.88
N LYS A 21 16.06 -1.83 -13.13
CA LYS A 21 17.47 -1.99 -13.51
C LYS A 21 18.29 -0.78 -13.07
N ILE A 22 19.53 -1.06 -12.66
CA ILE A 22 20.47 -0.01 -12.23
C ILE A 22 21.02 0.70 -13.48
N GLY A 23 20.98 2.03 -13.47
CA GLY A 23 21.51 2.86 -14.57
C GLY A 23 20.62 2.93 -15.83
N VAL A 24 19.48 2.24 -15.86
CA VAL A 24 18.53 2.25 -16.98
C VAL A 24 17.29 3.05 -16.59
N LYS A 25 16.80 3.89 -17.51
CA LYS A 25 15.48 4.53 -17.40
C LYS A 25 14.44 3.56 -17.95
N GLU A 26 13.40 3.31 -17.18
CA GLU A 26 12.30 2.43 -17.58
C GLU A 26 11.06 3.22 -17.95
N GLU A 27 10.07 2.57 -18.58
CA GLU A 27 8.84 3.25 -18.97
C GLU A 27 8.09 3.85 -17.79
N VAL A 28 8.17 3.24 -16.61
CA VAL A 28 7.54 3.74 -15.39
C VAL A 28 8.14 5.06 -14.90
N ASP A 29 9.35 5.43 -15.32
CA ASP A 29 10.03 6.68 -14.95
C ASP A 29 9.68 7.85 -15.89
N ARG A 30 9.02 7.59 -17.02
CA ARG A 30 8.75 8.62 -18.03
C ARG A 30 7.59 9.53 -17.59
N PRO A 31 7.64 10.83 -17.86
CA PRO A 31 6.52 11.72 -17.55
C PRO A 31 5.26 11.28 -18.32
N PRO A 32 4.07 11.38 -17.70
CA PRO A 32 2.81 11.02 -18.34
C PRO A 32 2.54 11.95 -19.53
N LYS A 33 2.08 11.37 -20.63
CA LYS A 33 1.68 12.10 -21.84
C LYS A 33 0.17 12.02 -22.02
N ASN A 34 -0.42 13.10 -22.50
CA ASN A 34 -1.83 13.10 -22.86
C ASN A 34 -2.01 12.46 -24.25
N HIS A 35 -2.84 11.42 -24.34
CA HIS A 35 -3.21 10.76 -25.60
C HIS A 35 -4.66 10.23 -25.52
N ALA A 36 -5.21 9.80 -26.66
CA ALA A 36 -6.62 9.41 -26.79
C ALA A 36 -7.06 8.36 -25.76
N ASN A 37 -6.19 7.39 -25.45
CA ASN A 37 -6.47 6.29 -24.53
C ASN A 37 -5.97 6.51 -23.09
N ALA A 38 -5.38 7.68 -22.78
CA ALA A 38 -4.85 7.96 -21.44
C ALA A 38 -5.99 7.99 -20.40
N PRO A 39 -5.74 7.58 -19.14
CA PRO A 39 -6.66 7.76 -18.04
C PRO A 39 -7.12 9.22 -17.91
N TRP A 40 -8.38 9.41 -17.50
CA TRP A 40 -8.99 10.74 -17.41
C TRP A 40 -8.19 11.71 -16.52
N ALA A 41 -7.53 11.20 -15.47
CA ALA A 41 -6.71 11.99 -14.56
C ALA A 41 -5.48 12.60 -15.26
N VAL A 42 -4.90 11.89 -16.23
CA VAL A 42 -3.80 12.38 -17.07
C VAL A 42 -4.29 13.46 -18.03
N LYS A 43 -5.47 13.25 -18.64
CA LYS A 43 -6.08 14.24 -19.54
C LYS A 43 -6.41 15.54 -18.81
N LYS A 44 -6.82 15.45 -17.54
CA LYS A 44 -7.19 16.62 -16.72
C LYS A 44 -5.98 17.37 -16.16
N GLY A 45 -4.89 16.67 -15.84
CA GLY A 45 -3.65 17.29 -15.37
C GLY A 45 -3.77 17.91 -13.97
N GLY A 46 -2.85 18.83 -13.66
CA GLY A 46 -2.84 19.63 -12.43
C GLY A 46 -2.80 18.81 -11.13
N PHE A 47 -3.55 19.25 -10.12
CA PHE A 47 -3.61 18.59 -8.82
C PHE A 47 -4.11 17.14 -8.90
N ILE A 48 -5.06 16.88 -9.79
CA ILE A 48 -5.65 15.53 -9.95
C ILE A 48 -4.61 14.55 -10.48
N LEU A 49 -3.83 14.95 -11.49
CA LEU A 49 -2.70 14.16 -11.93
C LEU A 49 -1.68 13.95 -10.81
N SER A 50 -1.42 14.98 -9.99
CA SER A 50 -0.46 14.88 -8.89
C SER A 50 -0.88 13.90 -7.79
N VAL A 51 -2.18 13.77 -7.51
CA VAL A 51 -2.69 12.73 -6.61
C VAL A 51 -2.70 11.37 -7.31
N TYR A 52 -3.15 11.33 -8.56
CA TYR A 52 -3.26 10.09 -9.33
C TYR A 52 -1.92 9.37 -9.50
N LYS A 53 -0.82 10.10 -9.71
CA LYS A 53 0.53 9.53 -9.84
C LYS A 53 1.04 8.80 -8.59
N HIS A 54 0.42 8.98 -7.43
CA HIS A 54 0.77 8.30 -6.16
C HIS A 54 -0.45 7.57 -5.55
N SER A 55 -1.51 7.41 -6.35
CA SER A 55 -2.80 6.89 -5.87
C SER A 55 -2.68 5.47 -5.33
N LEU A 56 -1.84 4.62 -5.93
CA LEU A 56 -1.69 3.23 -5.49
C LEU A 56 -1.10 3.14 -4.07
N THR A 57 0.01 3.85 -3.80
CA THR A 57 0.60 3.88 -2.44
C THR A 57 -0.36 4.52 -1.44
N LEU A 58 -0.99 5.64 -1.80
CA LEU A 58 -1.94 6.34 -0.93
C LEU A 58 -3.12 5.45 -0.54
N SER A 59 -3.71 4.71 -1.49
CA SER A 59 -4.81 3.79 -1.21
C SER A 59 -4.39 2.63 -0.32
N LEU A 60 -3.21 2.04 -0.54
CA LEU A 60 -2.71 0.95 0.29
C LEU A 60 -2.34 1.42 1.71
N LEU A 61 -1.80 2.63 1.86
CA LEU A 61 -1.55 3.23 3.16
C LEU A 61 -2.86 3.53 3.90
N LEU A 62 -3.87 4.07 3.20
CA LEU A 62 -5.18 4.32 3.80
C LEU A 62 -5.84 3.03 4.26
N LEU A 63 -5.84 1.98 3.42
CA LEU A 63 -6.35 0.66 3.79
C LEU A 63 -5.59 0.10 5.00
N PHE A 64 -4.26 0.20 5.02
CA PHE A 64 -3.46 -0.21 6.16
C PHE A 64 -3.84 0.54 7.44
N LEU A 65 -3.98 1.88 7.39
CA LEU A 65 -4.34 2.68 8.57
C LEU A 65 -5.72 2.30 9.11
N ILE A 66 -6.70 2.12 8.22
CA ILE A 66 -8.05 1.68 8.62
C ILE A 66 -7.98 0.29 9.25
N SER A 67 -7.33 -0.68 8.60
CA SER A 67 -7.18 -2.04 9.13
C SER A 67 -6.42 -2.06 10.46
N PHE A 68 -5.36 -1.25 10.60
CA PHE A 68 -4.58 -1.16 11.82
C PHE A 68 -5.39 -0.58 12.98
N VAL A 69 -6.16 0.49 12.76
CA VAL A 69 -7.03 1.07 13.78
C VAL A 69 -8.11 0.07 14.23
N LEU A 70 -8.73 -0.63 13.28
CA LEU A 70 -9.71 -1.68 13.60
C LEU A 70 -9.08 -2.84 14.37
N HIS A 71 -7.88 -3.28 13.97
CA HIS A 71 -7.14 -4.33 14.66
C HIS A 71 -6.75 -3.89 16.08
N TRP A 72 -6.21 -2.69 16.24
CA TRP A 72 -5.84 -2.12 17.54
C TRP A 72 -7.05 -2.03 18.48
N TYR A 73 -8.18 -1.53 17.98
CA TYR A 73 -9.43 -1.46 18.74
C TYR A 73 -9.91 -2.85 19.18
N GLY A 74 -9.97 -3.80 18.25
CA GLY A 74 -10.43 -5.17 18.52
C GLY A 74 -9.52 -5.90 19.49
N SER A 75 -8.21 -5.79 19.30
CA SER A 75 -7.17 -6.41 20.12
C SER A 75 -7.18 -5.86 21.56
N ASN A 76 -7.32 -4.54 21.74
CA ASN A 76 -7.47 -3.96 23.09
C ASN A 76 -8.74 -4.44 23.78
N LYS A 77 -9.86 -4.55 23.04
CA LYS A 77 -11.13 -5.02 23.61
C LYS A 77 -11.05 -6.47 24.06
N ASP A 78 -10.49 -7.36 23.23
CA ASP A 78 -10.26 -8.76 23.57
C ASP A 78 -9.35 -8.90 24.79
N TYR A 79 -8.23 -8.16 24.79
CA TYR A 79 -7.29 -8.16 25.90
C TYR A 79 -7.91 -7.72 27.22
N ASN A 80 -8.74 -6.67 27.19
CA ASN A 80 -9.45 -6.19 28.37
C ASN A 80 -10.53 -7.18 28.84
N GLN A 81 -11.21 -7.86 27.93
CA GLN A 81 -12.17 -8.90 28.28
C GLN A 81 -11.49 -10.04 29.05
N ILE A 82 -10.31 -10.49 28.60
CA ILE A 82 -9.52 -11.50 29.30
C ILE A 82 -9.09 -11.00 30.68
N LYS A 83 -8.56 -9.77 30.79
CA LYS A 83 -8.18 -9.20 32.10
C LYS A 83 -9.35 -9.12 33.08
N MET A 84 -10.54 -8.75 32.61
CA MET A 84 -11.73 -8.68 33.45
C MET A 84 -12.13 -10.06 33.99
N LEU A 85 -12.05 -11.11 33.16
CA LEU A 85 -12.30 -12.49 33.59
C LEU A 85 -11.28 -12.98 34.62
N GLU A 86 -10.04 -12.47 34.55
CA GLU A 86 -8.97 -12.74 35.52
C GLU A 86 -9.01 -11.85 36.77
N GLY A 87 -10.00 -10.94 36.89
CA GLY A 87 -10.09 -9.99 38.00
C GLY A 87 -9.01 -8.90 38.00
N LYS A 88 -8.35 -8.66 36.85
CA LYS A 88 -7.29 -7.66 36.69
C LYS A 88 -7.84 -6.32 36.17
N THR A 89 -7.10 -5.25 36.40
CA THR A 89 -7.43 -3.91 35.90
C THR A 89 -7.26 -3.82 34.39
N THR A 90 -8.26 -3.26 33.70
CA THR A 90 -8.22 -3.03 32.25
C THR A 90 -7.16 -1.99 31.87
N GLU A 91 -6.71 -2.06 30.62
CA GLU A 91 -5.74 -1.16 30.04
C GLU A 91 -6.42 -0.20 29.06
N SER A 92 -6.06 1.08 29.12
CA SER A 92 -6.58 2.08 28.19
C SER A 92 -6.12 1.79 26.77
N MET A 93 -6.93 2.22 25.79
CA MET A 93 -6.65 2.00 24.37
C MET A 93 -5.28 2.54 23.95
N PHE A 94 -4.94 3.77 24.37
CA PHE A 94 -3.66 4.40 24.05
C PHE A 94 -2.47 3.73 24.73
N ASN A 95 -2.61 3.25 25.97
CA ASN A 95 -1.53 2.50 26.63
C ASN A 95 -1.27 1.18 25.90
N TYR A 96 -2.32 0.55 25.38
CA TYR A 96 -2.24 -0.71 24.65
C TYR A 96 -1.42 -0.63 23.35
N LEU A 97 -1.20 0.56 22.78
CA LEU A 97 -0.26 0.73 21.65
C LEU A 97 1.18 0.33 22.00
N ASN A 98 1.56 0.44 23.27
CA ASN A 98 2.88 0.05 23.76
C ASN A 98 2.92 -1.40 24.27
N ASN A 99 1.78 -2.11 24.20
CA ASN A 99 1.69 -3.49 24.66
C ASN A 99 2.30 -4.44 23.61
N SER A 100 3.18 -5.35 24.03
CA SER A 100 3.85 -6.28 23.11
C SER A 100 2.88 -7.21 22.40
N ARG A 101 1.72 -7.52 23.00
CA ARG A 101 0.70 -8.38 22.42
C ARG A 101 0.13 -7.82 21.11
N LEU A 102 -0.15 -6.52 21.04
CA LEU A 102 -0.64 -5.86 19.83
C LEU A 102 0.32 -6.09 18.65
N TRP A 103 1.60 -5.84 18.90
CA TRP A 103 2.64 -5.98 17.89
C TRP A 103 2.89 -7.45 17.53
N PHE A 104 2.87 -8.35 18.50
CA PHE A 104 2.96 -9.78 18.26
C PHE A 104 1.83 -10.26 17.32
N GLU A 105 0.58 -9.92 17.61
CA GLU A 105 -0.57 -10.25 16.77
C GLU A 105 -0.44 -9.63 15.36
N SER A 106 0.02 -8.37 15.28
CA SER A 106 0.24 -7.67 14.02
C SER A 106 1.30 -8.35 13.14
N PHE A 107 2.38 -8.88 13.73
CA PHE A 107 3.48 -9.52 12.99
C PHE A 107 3.26 -11.00 12.65
N GLN A 108 2.29 -11.67 13.29
CA GLN A 108 1.95 -13.08 13.01
C GLN A 108 0.86 -13.23 11.93
N ASN A 109 0.30 -12.13 11.42
CA ASN A 109 -0.88 -12.15 10.57
C ASN A 109 -0.57 -12.48 9.11
N TRP A 110 -0.30 -13.76 8.81
CA TRP A 110 -0.04 -14.26 7.46
C TRP A 110 -1.25 -14.13 6.52
N GLN A 111 -2.49 -14.18 7.04
CA GLN A 111 -3.70 -14.00 6.22
C GLN A 111 -3.76 -12.60 5.57
N SER A 112 -3.24 -11.60 6.28
CA SER A 112 -3.17 -10.23 5.75
C SER A 112 -2.23 -10.10 4.54
N GLU A 113 -1.24 -10.99 4.40
CA GLU A 113 -0.33 -10.99 3.26
C GLU A 113 -1.08 -11.29 1.97
N PHE A 114 -1.86 -12.39 1.92
CA PHE A 114 -2.67 -12.76 0.76
C PHE A 114 -3.65 -11.66 0.36
N LEU A 115 -4.35 -11.07 1.33
CA LEU A 115 -5.26 -9.95 1.08
C LEU A 115 -4.51 -8.74 0.50
N SER A 116 -3.30 -8.45 1.01
CA SER A 116 -2.50 -7.34 0.53
C SER A 116 -1.96 -7.56 -0.89
N VAL A 117 -1.54 -8.79 -1.23
CA VAL A 117 -1.14 -9.17 -2.59
C VAL A 117 -2.32 -9.04 -3.54
N PHE A 118 -3.49 -9.58 -3.17
CA PHE A 118 -4.73 -9.43 -3.93
C PHE A 118 -5.09 -7.95 -4.14
N ALA A 119 -4.99 -7.13 -3.09
CA ALA A 119 -5.27 -5.70 -3.17
C ALA A 119 -4.31 -4.99 -4.15
N ILE A 120 -3.02 -5.30 -4.15
CA ILE A 120 -2.08 -4.72 -5.13
C ILE A 120 -2.45 -5.13 -6.55
N ILE A 121 -2.69 -6.43 -6.79
CA ILE A 121 -3.04 -6.96 -8.11
C ILE A 121 -4.28 -6.25 -8.65
N PHE A 122 -5.34 -6.12 -7.84
CA PHE A 122 -6.58 -5.49 -8.26
C PHE A 122 -6.47 -3.97 -8.40
N LEU A 123 -5.89 -3.27 -7.41
CA LEU A 123 -5.81 -1.81 -7.41
C LEU A 123 -4.86 -1.28 -8.48
N SER A 124 -3.77 -1.99 -8.77
CA SER A 124 -2.79 -1.58 -9.80
C SER A 124 -3.33 -1.56 -11.23
N ILE A 125 -4.49 -2.19 -11.48
CA ILE A 125 -5.22 -2.08 -12.75
C ILE A 125 -5.64 -0.62 -12.99
N TYR A 126 -6.16 0.04 -11.96
CA TYR A 126 -6.82 1.35 -12.04
C TYR A 126 -5.97 2.50 -11.49
N LEU A 127 -5.21 2.24 -10.42
CA LEU A 127 -4.38 3.21 -9.72
C LEU A 127 -2.94 3.20 -10.27
N ARG A 128 -2.19 4.25 -9.94
CA ARG A 128 -0.82 4.43 -10.43
C ARG A 128 0.14 4.83 -9.32
N GLU A 129 1.38 4.37 -9.46
CA GLU A 129 2.55 4.83 -8.73
C GLU A 129 3.67 5.18 -9.72
N PHE A 130 4.00 6.46 -9.80
CA PHE A 130 5.03 6.97 -10.70
C PHE A 130 6.41 6.46 -10.29
N GLY A 131 7.14 5.90 -11.26
CA GLY A 131 8.49 5.37 -11.04
C GLY A 131 8.54 4.02 -10.32
N SER A 132 7.43 3.41 -9.94
CA SER A 132 7.44 2.07 -9.34
C SER A 132 7.35 0.98 -10.41
N PRO A 133 8.23 -0.04 -10.38
CA PRO A 133 8.10 -1.23 -11.23
C PRO A 133 6.87 -2.06 -10.86
N GLN A 134 6.16 -1.73 -9.79
CA GLN A 134 4.93 -2.38 -9.35
C GLN A 134 3.65 -1.68 -9.86
N SER A 135 3.76 -0.58 -10.61
CA SER A 135 2.65 0.12 -11.28
C SER A 135 2.88 0.37 -12.78
N LYS A 136 1.84 0.27 -13.60
CA LYS A 136 1.89 0.68 -15.01
C LYS A 136 2.36 2.15 -15.14
N PRO A 137 2.94 2.55 -16.28
CA PRO A 137 3.14 3.97 -16.58
C PRO A 137 1.86 4.76 -16.32
N VAL A 138 2.01 5.98 -15.81
CA VAL A 138 0.87 6.76 -15.27
C VAL A 138 -0.21 7.01 -16.34
N ASP A 139 0.17 7.11 -17.59
CA ASP A 139 -0.72 7.31 -18.74
C ASP A 139 -1.16 6.02 -19.45
N ALA A 140 -0.69 4.85 -19.02
CA ALA A 140 -1.12 3.58 -19.60
C ALA A 140 -2.64 3.36 -19.39
N PRO A 141 -3.38 2.89 -20.40
CA PRO A 141 -4.78 2.51 -20.25
C PRO A 141 -4.99 1.41 -19.21
N ASN A 142 -6.20 1.34 -18.64
CA ASN A 142 -6.51 0.30 -17.64
C ASN A 142 -6.53 -1.11 -18.25
N ALA A 143 -6.93 -1.24 -19.51
CA ALA A 143 -6.97 -2.51 -20.24
C ALA A 143 -5.59 -3.02 -20.66
N GLU A 144 -4.54 -2.18 -20.60
CA GLU A 144 -3.18 -2.60 -20.91
C GLU A 144 -2.65 -3.55 -19.81
N THR A 145 -2.19 -4.71 -20.23
CA THR A 145 -1.42 -5.67 -19.41
C THR A 145 0.07 -5.39 -19.56
N ARG A 146 0.81 -5.58 -18.47
CA ARG A 146 2.28 -5.53 -18.52
C ARG A 146 2.81 -6.81 -19.15
N GLU A 147 3.73 -6.66 -20.09
CA GLU A 147 4.65 -7.74 -20.48
C GLU A 147 5.87 -7.77 -19.54
#